data_AF-A0A0A1YR19-F1
#
_entry.id   AF-A0A0A1YR19-F1
#
_cell.length_a   1.000
_cell.length_b   1.000
_cell.length_c   1.000
_cell.angle_alpha   90.00
_cell.angle_beta   90.00
_cell.angle_gamma   90.00
#
_symmetry.space_group_name_H-M   'P 1'
#
loop_
_entity.id
_entity.type
_entity.pdbx_description
1 polymer ?
#
loop_
_entity_poly.entity_id
_entity_poly.type
_entity_poly.pdbx_seq_one_letter_code
_entity_poly.pdbx_strand_id
1 'polypeptide(L)'
;MVDLTNLARVGFRGTDSAEFLLSKGYHLPETPNHATLQDDGSMVARLSQTEYLLLGSLRDAGTRVSDLEAHWQLSEQANYLLPRQDSHAWLLLTGEHCAAVMAKLCGVDLRDGNFTQGAVAQTSAARINVIVINTHTTALPSFHILCDRASVSYFWDAVLDAMLEFGGKPAGIQALLD
;
A
#
# COMPACT_ATOMS: atom_id res chain seq x y z
N MET A 1 -2.91 -13.10 6.40
CA MET A 1 -3.00 -12.24 5.21
C MET A 1 -4.45 -11.87 4.99
N VAL A 2 -4.73 -10.60 4.69
CA VAL A 2 -6.08 -10.07 4.43
C VAL A 2 -6.12 -9.46 3.04
N ASP A 3 -7.18 -9.71 2.29
CA ASP A 3 -7.42 -9.05 1.00
C ASP A 3 -8.15 -7.72 1.21
N LEU A 4 -7.52 -6.63 0.76
CA LEU A 4 -8.03 -5.26 0.81
C LEU A 4 -8.29 -4.70 -0.59
N THR A 5 -8.29 -5.55 -1.63
CA THR A 5 -8.42 -5.15 -3.05
C THR A 5 -9.72 -4.39 -3.36
N ASN A 6 -10.74 -4.50 -2.53
CA ASN A 6 -11.99 -3.75 -2.69
C ASN A 6 -11.98 -2.36 -2.03
N LEU A 7 -10.94 -2.01 -1.26
CA LEU A 7 -10.80 -0.66 -0.71
C LEU A 7 -10.26 0.32 -1.75
N ALA A 8 -10.70 1.57 -1.61
CA ALA A 8 -10.31 2.65 -2.50
C ALA A 8 -8.79 2.86 -2.54
N ARG A 9 -8.26 3.03 -3.75
CA ARG A 9 -6.85 3.39 -3.99
C ARG A 9 -6.72 4.15 -5.29
N VAL A 10 -5.87 5.16 -5.29
CA VAL A 10 -5.65 6.03 -6.45
C VAL A 10 -4.23 6.57 -6.43
N GLY A 11 -3.66 6.83 -7.59
CA GLY A 11 -2.37 7.49 -7.71
C GLY A 11 -2.48 8.87 -8.32
N PHE A 12 -1.47 9.69 -8.07
CA PHE A 12 -1.29 10.99 -8.71
C PHE A 12 0.16 11.13 -9.15
N ARG A 13 0.38 11.68 -10.34
CA ARG A 13 1.74 11.93 -10.84
C ARG A 13 1.87 13.30 -11.48
N GLY A 14 3.00 13.94 -11.24
CA GLY A 14 3.40 15.21 -11.83
C GLY A 14 3.98 16.16 -10.78
N THR A 15 4.56 17.26 -11.24
CA THR A 15 5.26 18.22 -10.37
C THR A 15 4.32 18.92 -9.41
N ASP A 16 3.04 19.03 -9.77
CA ASP A 16 2.03 19.77 -9.00
C ASP A 16 1.18 18.84 -8.12
N SER A 17 1.41 17.52 -8.16
CA SER A 17 0.66 16.54 -7.37
C SER A 17 0.81 16.74 -5.86
N ALA A 18 1.98 17.20 -5.40
CA ALA A 18 2.19 17.49 -3.98
C ALA A 18 1.31 18.65 -3.51
N GLU A 19 1.32 19.77 -4.22
CA GLU A 19 0.47 20.94 -3.93
C GLU A 19 -1.01 20.57 -3.99
N PHE A 20 -1.42 19.81 -5.01
CA PHE A 20 -2.77 19.30 -5.14
C PHE A 20 -3.20 18.51 -3.90
N LEU A 21 -2.41 17.51 -3.46
CA LEU A 21 -2.78 16.69 -2.31
C LEU A 21 -2.80 17.48 -0.99
N LEU A 22 -1.84 18.39 -0.80
CA LEU A 22 -1.83 19.31 0.35
C LEU A 22 -3.09 20.18 0.38
N SER A 23 -3.54 20.70 -0.78
CA SER A 23 -4.77 21.50 -0.89
C SER A 23 -6.04 20.71 -0.53
N LYS A 24 -5.97 19.37 -0.58
CA LYS A 24 -7.05 18.44 -0.18
C LYS A 24 -6.90 17.95 1.27
N GLY A 25 -5.98 18.54 2.02
CA GLY A 25 -5.78 18.25 3.44
C GLY A 25 -5.10 16.91 3.73
N TYR A 26 -4.26 16.42 2.81
CA TYR A 26 -3.40 15.26 3.07
C TYR A 26 -2.03 15.70 3.60
N HIS A 27 -1.51 14.94 4.56
CA HIS A 27 -0.11 15.02 4.97
C HIS A 27 0.75 14.13 4.08
N LEU A 28 1.85 14.68 3.57
CA LEU A 28 2.73 14.00 2.62
C LEU A 28 4.04 13.57 3.29
N PRO A 29 4.61 12.41 2.90
CA PRO A 29 5.97 12.05 3.25
C PRO A 29 6.99 13.07 2.70
N GLU A 30 7.95 13.47 3.54
CA GLU A 30 8.98 14.46 3.17
C GLU A 30 9.88 13.98 2.03
N THR A 31 10.18 12.67 2.00
CA THR A 31 11.08 12.05 1.02
C THR A 31 10.37 10.95 0.22
N PRO A 32 10.82 10.66 -1.02
CA PRO A 32 10.37 9.49 -1.75
C PRO A 32 10.65 8.19 -1.01
N ASN A 33 9.91 7.15 -1.38
CA ASN A 33 9.94 5.82 -0.78
C ASN A 33 9.55 5.81 0.71
N HIS A 34 8.67 6.74 1.09
CA HIS A 34 8.04 6.77 2.40
C HIS A 34 6.52 6.90 2.29
N ALA A 35 5.82 6.52 3.35
CA ALA A 35 4.40 6.63 3.50
C ALA A 35 4.03 7.24 4.85
N THR A 36 2.93 7.99 4.86
CA THR A 36 2.41 8.69 6.03
C THR A 36 0.96 8.27 6.24
N LEU A 37 0.67 7.72 7.43
CA LEU A 37 -0.68 7.46 7.88
C LEU A 37 -1.37 8.78 8.18
N GLN A 38 -2.63 8.90 7.75
CA GLN A 38 -3.48 10.06 8.00
C GLN A 38 -4.35 9.84 9.24
N ASP A 39 -4.89 10.91 9.82
CA ASP A 39 -5.74 10.83 11.02
C ASP A 39 -7.02 10.00 10.81
N ASP A 40 -7.54 9.98 9.58
CA ASP A 40 -8.71 9.19 9.18
C ASP A 40 -8.38 7.70 8.92
N GLY A 41 -7.11 7.31 9.03
CA GLY A 41 -6.62 5.96 8.78
C GLY A 41 -6.31 5.65 7.31
N SER A 42 -6.52 6.59 6.38
CA SER A 42 -6.00 6.47 5.01
C SER A 42 -4.47 6.63 5.03
N MET A 43 -3.82 6.30 3.93
CA MET A 43 -2.36 6.41 3.82
C MET A 43 -1.95 7.06 2.52
N VAL A 44 -0.91 7.90 2.59
CA VAL A 44 -0.27 8.51 1.43
C VAL A 44 1.15 7.99 1.33
N ALA A 45 1.47 7.27 0.26
CA ALA A 45 2.82 6.84 -0.08
C ALA A 45 3.38 7.74 -1.18
N ARG A 46 4.61 8.26 -0.98
CA ARG A 46 5.36 8.99 -2.00
C ARG A 46 6.29 8.01 -2.70
N LEU A 47 5.94 7.58 -3.90
CA LEU A 47 6.65 6.53 -4.65
C LEU A 47 7.87 7.07 -5.41
N SER A 48 7.85 8.35 -5.80
CA SER A 48 8.99 9.01 -6.44
C SER A 48 8.98 10.50 -6.12
N GLN A 49 9.80 11.29 -6.81
CA GLN A 49 9.80 12.74 -6.63
C GLN A 49 8.45 13.37 -6.93
N THR A 50 7.71 12.79 -7.88
CA THR A 50 6.48 13.36 -8.45
C THR A 50 5.36 12.33 -8.51
N GLU A 51 5.39 11.26 -7.73
CA GLU A 51 4.35 10.23 -7.75
C GLU A 51 3.91 9.85 -6.34
N TYR A 52 2.60 9.81 -6.17
CA TYR A 52 1.93 9.50 -4.92
C TYR A 52 0.90 8.39 -5.14
N LEU A 53 0.72 7.56 -4.13
CA LEU A 53 -0.28 6.51 -4.03
C LEU A 53 -1.07 6.72 -2.75
N LEU A 54 -2.37 6.83 -2.87
CA LEU A 54 -3.29 6.92 -1.75
C LEU A 54 -3.99 5.58 -1.56
N LEU A 55 -4.06 5.13 -0.31
CA LEU A 55 -4.79 3.95 0.12
C LEU A 55 -5.90 4.37 1.09
N GLY A 56 -7.12 3.91 0.82
CA GLY A 56 -8.32 4.20 1.60
C GLY A 56 -8.30 3.58 2.99
N SER A 57 -9.08 4.15 3.90
CA SER A 57 -9.20 3.66 5.27
C SER A 57 -10.28 2.58 5.37
N LEU A 58 -10.12 1.66 6.32
CA LEU A 58 -11.23 0.81 6.75
C LEU A 58 -12.29 1.59 7.55
N ARG A 59 -11.92 2.72 8.16
CA ARG A 59 -12.81 3.51 9.03
C ARG A 59 -13.96 4.16 8.28
N ASP A 60 -13.73 4.55 7.03
CA ASP A 60 -14.70 5.17 6.14
C ASP A 60 -14.99 4.31 4.90
N ALA A 61 -14.59 3.03 4.93
CA ALA A 61 -14.66 2.13 3.78
C ALA A 61 -13.99 2.68 2.48
N GLY A 62 -13.04 3.60 2.61
CA GLY A 62 -12.33 4.23 1.49
C GLY A 62 -13.07 5.40 0.83
N THR A 63 -14.18 5.88 1.39
CA THR A 63 -14.99 6.95 0.80
C THR A 63 -14.18 8.19 0.49
N ARG A 64 -13.32 8.69 1.40
CA ARG A 64 -12.52 9.91 1.13
C ARG A 64 -11.63 9.78 -0.11
N VAL A 65 -10.98 8.64 -0.27
CA VAL A 65 -10.08 8.38 -1.41
C VAL A 65 -10.87 8.19 -2.70
N SER A 66 -12.00 7.49 -2.64
CA SER A 66 -12.91 7.33 -3.79
C SER A 66 -13.49 8.67 -4.24
N ASP A 67 -13.89 9.53 -3.30
CA ASP A 67 -14.43 10.86 -3.59
C ASP A 67 -13.37 11.76 -4.21
N LEU A 68 -12.13 11.68 -3.74
CA LEU A 68 -11.02 12.43 -4.33
C LEU A 68 -10.79 12.04 -5.81
N GLU A 69 -10.81 10.74 -6.13
CA GLU A 69 -10.69 10.24 -7.50
C GLU A 69 -11.86 10.71 -8.37
N ALA A 70 -13.10 10.57 -7.87
CA ALA A 70 -14.31 10.92 -8.62
C ALA A 70 -14.46 12.42 -8.91
N HIS A 71 -13.96 13.28 -8.02
CA HIS A 71 -14.03 14.74 -8.18
C HIS A 71 -12.76 15.35 -8.79
N TRP A 72 -11.75 14.54 -9.13
CA TRP A 72 -10.59 15.04 -9.84
C TRP A 72 -10.97 15.44 -11.28
N GLN A 73 -10.40 16.54 -11.75
CA GLN A 73 -10.60 17.02 -13.12
C GLN A 73 -9.25 17.36 -13.73
N LEU A 74 -9.10 17.05 -15.02
CA LEU A 74 -7.94 17.48 -15.80
C LEU A 74 -7.92 19.01 -15.86
N SER A 75 -6.74 19.58 -15.62
CA SER A 75 -6.49 21.01 -15.70
C SER A 75 -5.11 21.26 -16.31
N GLU A 76 -4.72 22.54 -16.38
CA GLU A 76 -3.38 22.95 -16.82
C GLU A 76 -2.26 22.59 -15.80
N GLN A 77 -2.61 22.20 -14.57
CA GLN A 77 -1.64 21.74 -13.58
C GLN A 77 -1.04 20.40 -14.00
N ALA A 78 0.27 20.23 -13.79
CA ALA A 78 0.98 18.97 -13.96
C ALA A 78 0.67 18.03 -12.78
N ASN A 79 -0.58 17.59 -12.69
CA ASN A 79 -1.10 16.64 -11.73
C ASN A 79 -2.05 15.68 -12.44
N TYR A 80 -1.58 14.48 -12.76
CA TYR A 80 -2.31 13.49 -13.53
C TYR A 80 -2.83 12.38 -12.62
N LEU A 81 -4.14 12.12 -12.72
CA LEU A 81 -4.79 10.99 -12.07
C LEU A 81 -4.27 9.66 -12.63
N LEU A 82 -3.94 8.73 -11.74
CA LEU A 82 -3.58 7.36 -12.06
C LEU A 82 -4.60 6.41 -11.41
N PRO A 83 -5.63 5.96 -12.12
CA PRO A 83 -6.59 5.00 -11.58
C PRO A 83 -5.90 3.71 -11.14
N ARG A 84 -6.09 3.30 -9.87
CA ARG A 84 -5.42 2.12 -9.29
C ARG A 84 -6.34 0.95 -8.97
N GLN A 85 -7.65 1.15 -9.08
CA GLN A 85 -8.65 0.12 -8.75
C GLN A 85 -8.53 -1.14 -9.59
N ASP A 86 -8.38 -0.99 -10.90
CA ASP A 86 -8.29 -2.16 -11.80
C ASP A 86 -6.85 -2.59 -12.09
N SER A 87 -5.87 -1.73 -11.80
CA SER A 87 -4.46 -2.04 -12.07
C SER A 87 -3.78 -2.79 -10.91
N HIS A 88 -4.12 -2.48 -9.67
CA HIS A 88 -3.45 -3.10 -8.51
C HIS A 88 -4.44 -3.92 -7.71
N ALA A 89 -4.03 -5.08 -7.21
CA ALA A 89 -4.62 -5.69 -6.02
C ALA A 89 -3.90 -5.17 -4.77
N TRP A 90 -4.52 -5.34 -3.60
CA TRP A 90 -3.98 -4.87 -2.33
C TRP A 90 -4.16 -5.93 -1.25
N LEU A 91 -3.04 -6.48 -0.78
CA LEU A 91 -2.98 -7.45 0.30
C LEU A 91 -2.34 -6.83 1.53
N LEU A 92 -2.83 -7.21 2.71
CA LEU A 92 -2.19 -6.93 3.99
C LEU A 92 -1.58 -8.22 4.53
N LEU A 93 -0.26 -8.26 4.62
CA LEU A 93 0.46 -9.28 5.38
C LEU A 93 0.71 -8.71 6.78
N THR A 94 0.23 -9.40 7.81
CA THR A 94 0.35 -8.95 9.20
C THR A 94 0.68 -10.12 10.12
N GLY A 95 1.41 -9.86 11.20
CA GLY A 95 1.87 -10.83 12.20
C GLY A 95 3.39 -10.87 12.35
N GLU A 96 3.88 -11.49 13.41
CA GLU A 96 5.30 -11.50 13.82
C GLU A 96 6.30 -11.99 12.76
N HIS A 97 5.85 -12.74 11.75
CA HIS A 97 6.70 -13.33 10.72
C HIS A 97 6.66 -12.61 9.36
N CYS A 98 6.11 -11.40 9.25
CA CYS A 98 5.98 -10.69 7.96
C CYS A 98 7.29 -10.61 7.15
N ALA A 99 8.38 -10.17 7.78
CA ALA A 99 9.68 -10.06 7.12
C ALA A 99 10.24 -11.42 6.69
N ALA A 100 10.08 -12.45 7.53
CA ALA A 100 10.56 -13.80 7.23
C ALA A 100 9.78 -14.43 6.06
N VAL A 101 8.46 -14.27 6.03
CA VAL A 101 7.61 -14.68 4.89
C VAL A 101 8.06 -13.98 3.60
N MET A 102 8.23 -12.66 3.64
CA MET A 102 8.61 -11.90 2.45
C MET A 102 10.04 -12.20 1.97
N ALA A 103 10.96 -12.57 2.85
CA ALA A 103 12.33 -12.96 2.48
C ALA A 103 12.37 -14.21 1.58
N LYS A 104 11.33 -15.06 1.62
CA LYS A 104 11.18 -16.20 0.70
C LYS A 104 10.77 -15.79 -0.72
N LEU A 105 10.21 -14.59 -0.85
CA LEU A 105 9.58 -14.10 -2.09
C LEU A 105 10.35 -12.95 -2.74
N CYS A 106 11.03 -12.13 -1.94
CA CYS A 106 11.63 -10.85 -2.32
C CYS A 106 13.10 -10.78 -1.91
N GLY A 107 13.93 -10.15 -2.74
CA GLY A 107 15.36 -9.96 -2.48
C GLY A 107 15.71 -8.70 -1.66
N VAL A 108 14.72 -7.88 -1.29
CA VAL A 108 14.94 -6.68 -0.47
C VAL A 108 14.95 -7.07 1.01
N ASP A 109 15.85 -6.47 1.78
CA ASP A 109 15.88 -6.66 3.23
C ASP A 109 14.77 -5.85 3.91
N LEU A 110 13.68 -6.56 4.25
CA LEU A 110 12.48 -5.99 4.87
C LEU A 110 12.46 -6.13 6.41
N ARG A 111 13.61 -6.40 7.04
CA ARG A 111 13.71 -6.48 8.51
C ARG A 111 13.68 -5.07 9.13
N ASP A 112 13.23 -4.97 10.37
CA ASP A 112 13.01 -3.69 11.09
C ASP A 112 14.22 -2.75 11.10
N GLY A 113 15.44 -3.29 11.11
CA GLY A 113 16.66 -2.49 11.09
C GLY A 113 16.95 -1.77 9.76
N ASN A 114 16.33 -2.21 8.66
CA ASN A 114 16.58 -1.68 7.32
C ASN A 114 15.31 -1.15 6.63
N PHE A 115 14.14 -1.68 6.98
CA PHE A 115 12.86 -1.28 6.42
C PHE A 115 11.96 -0.80 7.54
N THR A 116 12.19 0.43 8.00
CA THR A 116 11.51 1.01 9.16
C THR A 116 10.06 1.36 8.88
N GLN A 117 9.28 1.68 9.93
CA GLN A 117 7.91 2.16 9.76
C GLN A 117 7.83 3.31 8.76
N GLY A 118 6.83 3.25 7.88
CA GLY A 118 6.61 4.18 6.78
C GLY A 118 7.49 3.93 5.56
N ALA A 119 8.53 3.08 5.61
CA ALA A 119 9.35 2.80 4.45
C ALA A 119 8.53 2.12 3.32
N VAL A 120 8.85 2.46 2.08
CA VAL A 120 8.22 1.91 0.88
C VAL A 120 9.28 1.29 -0.02
N ALA A 121 9.05 0.07 -0.48
CA ALA A 121 9.90 -0.61 -1.45
C ALA A 121 9.11 -0.91 -2.71
N GLN A 122 9.58 -0.39 -3.85
CA GLN A 122 9.13 -0.80 -5.18
C GLN A 122 10.10 -1.87 -5.68
N THR A 123 9.66 -3.11 -5.71
CA THR A 123 10.55 -4.27 -5.85
C THR A 123 9.87 -5.41 -6.59
N SER A 124 10.57 -6.54 -6.74
CA SER A 124 9.97 -7.79 -7.18
C SER A 124 9.78 -8.75 -6.01
N ALA A 125 8.60 -9.37 -5.95
CA ALA A 125 8.30 -10.50 -5.08
C ALA A 125 7.59 -11.58 -5.89
N ALA A 126 7.99 -12.85 -5.72
CA ALA A 126 7.47 -13.96 -6.55
C ALA A 126 7.53 -13.66 -8.05
N ARG A 127 8.60 -13.01 -8.53
CA ARG A 127 8.83 -12.64 -9.95
C ARG A 127 7.82 -11.65 -10.55
N ILE A 128 6.98 -11.02 -9.75
CA ILE A 128 6.12 -9.91 -10.20
C ILE A 128 6.52 -8.60 -9.52
N ASN A 129 6.12 -7.47 -10.09
CA ASN A 129 6.35 -6.16 -9.50
C ASN A 129 5.37 -5.92 -8.35
N VAL A 130 5.90 -5.48 -7.21
CA VAL A 130 5.13 -5.15 -6.01
C VAL A 130 5.57 -3.83 -5.40
N ILE A 131 4.64 -3.18 -4.72
CA ILE A 131 4.91 -2.08 -3.80
C ILE A 131 4.67 -2.62 -2.39
N VAL A 132 5.70 -2.64 -1.56
CA VAL A 132 5.60 -3.01 -0.15
C VAL A 132 5.67 -1.73 0.67
N ILE A 133 4.73 -1.53 1.59
CA ILE A 133 4.70 -0.38 2.50
C ILE A 133 4.71 -0.91 3.93
N ASN A 134 5.69 -0.48 4.71
CA ASN A 134 5.76 -0.84 6.11
C ASN A 134 4.83 0.04 6.95
N THR A 135 3.79 -0.54 7.53
CA THR A 135 2.93 0.10 8.53
C THR A 135 3.09 -0.54 9.91
N HIS A 136 4.15 -1.33 10.09
CA HIS A 136 4.52 -1.95 11.36
C HIS A 136 4.41 -0.97 12.51
N THR A 137 3.59 -1.33 13.49
CA THR A 137 3.60 -0.74 14.82
C THR A 137 4.15 -1.77 15.79
N THR A 138 4.62 -1.36 16.96
CA THR A 138 5.07 -2.30 18.01
C THR A 138 3.99 -3.31 18.42
N ALA A 139 2.72 -2.98 18.20
CA ALA A 139 1.58 -3.86 18.49
C ALA A 139 1.27 -4.82 17.35
N LEU A 140 1.49 -4.42 16.09
CA LEU A 140 1.12 -5.23 14.93
C LEU A 140 2.08 -5.00 13.75
N PRO A 141 3.01 -5.94 13.49
CA PRO A 141 3.81 -5.95 12.29
C PRO A 141 2.93 -6.05 11.05
N SER A 142 3.05 -5.11 10.11
CA SER A 142 2.12 -5.00 8.97
C SER A 142 2.81 -4.49 7.72
N PHE A 143 2.70 -5.26 6.63
CA PHE A 143 3.10 -4.86 5.28
C PHE A 143 1.88 -4.79 4.38
N HIS A 144 1.59 -3.60 3.86
CA HIS A 144 0.69 -3.47 2.71
C HIS A 144 1.47 -3.82 1.46
N ILE A 145 0.92 -4.72 0.65
CA ILE A 145 1.53 -5.20 -0.58
C ILE A 145 0.56 -4.94 -1.72
N LEU A 146 0.94 -4.07 -2.64
CA LEU A 146 0.23 -3.87 -3.89
C LEU A 146 0.94 -4.59 -5.01
N CYS A 147 0.18 -5.27 -5.87
CA CYS A 147 0.69 -6.00 -7.02
C CYS A 147 -0.28 -5.86 -8.19
N ASP A 148 0.13 -6.25 -9.40
CA ASP A 148 -0.78 -6.29 -10.55
C ASP A 148 -2.04 -7.12 -10.25
N ARG A 149 -3.22 -6.55 -10.52
CA ARG A 149 -4.50 -7.19 -10.17
C ARG A 149 -4.72 -8.49 -10.95
N ALA A 150 -4.28 -8.58 -12.21
CA ALA A 150 -4.41 -9.80 -12.99
C ALA A 150 -3.54 -10.95 -12.43
N SER A 151 -2.49 -10.62 -11.70
CA SER A 151 -1.55 -11.56 -11.09
C SER A 151 -1.88 -11.89 -9.63
N VAL A 152 -2.95 -11.32 -9.06
CA VAL A 152 -3.22 -11.45 -7.61
C VAL A 152 -3.43 -12.89 -7.15
N SER A 153 -4.12 -13.73 -7.93
CA SER A 153 -4.34 -15.13 -7.53
C SER A 153 -3.03 -15.88 -7.41
N TYR A 154 -2.13 -15.69 -8.39
CA TYR A 154 -0.79 -16.28 -8.35
C TYR A 154 0.02 -15.77 -7.16
N PHE A 155 0.01 -14.46 -6.94
CA PHE A 155 0.77 -13.86 -5.84
C PHE A 155 0.23 -14.30 -4.47
N TRP A 156 -1.09 -14.39 -4.33
CA TRP A 156 -1.77 -14.90 -3.15
C TRP A 156 -1.31 -16.32 -2.81
N ASP A 157 -1.30 -17.23 -3.79
CA ASP A 157 -0.86 -18.61 -3.59
C ASP A 157 0.63 -18.68 -3.21
N ALA A 158 1.47 -17.84 -3.81
CA ALA A 158 2.89 -17.75 -3.46
C ALA A 158 3.10 -17.24 -2.03
N VAL A 159 2.33 -16.24 -1.60
CA VAL A 159 2.39 -15.73 -0.21
C VAL A 159 1.87 -16.79 0.76
N LEU A 160 0.82 -17.51 0.42
CA LEU A 160 0.31 -18.61 1.25
C LEU A 160 1.36 -19.72 1.43
N ASP A 161 1.99 -20.17 0.35
CA ASP A 161 3.05 -21.17 0.40
C ASP A 161 4.22 -20.70 1.29
N ALA A 162 4.63 -19.42 1.14
CA ALA A 162 5.66 -18.84 1.98
C ALA A 162 5.27 -18.81 3.47
N MET A 163 3.99 -18.58 3.79
CA MET A 163 3.43 -18.53 5.14
C MET A 163 3.30 -19.90 5.82
N LEU A 164 3.28 -21.01 5.07
CA LEU A 164 2.97 -22.34 5.62
C LEU A 164 3.87 -22.76 6.78
N GLU A 165 5.18 -22.52 6.68
CA GLU A 165 6.14 -22.89 7.74
C GLU A 165 5.99 -22.08 9.04
N PHE A 166 5.27 -20.97 8.97
CA PHE A 166 4.97 -20.09 10.10
C PHE A 166 3.55 -20.27 10.64
N GLY A 167 2.79 -21.24 10.12
CA GLY A 167 1.39 -21.45 10.50
C GLY A 167 0.46 -20.29 10.10
N GLY A 168 0.89 -19.45 9.15
CA GLY A 168 0.10 -18.32 8.69
C GLY A 168 -1.15 -18.76 7.92
N LYS A 169 -2.19 -17.92 7.95
CA LYS A 169 -3.46 -18.18 7.27
C LYS A 169 -4.08 -16.92 6.67
N PRO A 170 -4.99 -17.05 5.70
CA PRO A 170 -5.91 -15.99 5.33
C PRO A 170 -6.78 -15.58 6.52
N ALA A 171 -7.14 -14.31 6.56
CA ALA A 171 -8.12 -13.76 7.49
C ALA A 171 -9.04 -12.79 6.74
N GLY A 172 -10.29 -12.69 7.19
CA GLY A 172 -11.22 -11.69 6.68
C GLY A 172 -10.92 -10.30 7.25
N ILE A 173 -11.49 -9.27 6.62
CA ILE A 173 -11.34 -7.87 7.04
C ILE A 173 -11.80 -7.64 8.49
N GLN A 174 -12.77 -8.41 8.98
CA GLN A 174 -13.25 -8.31 10.36
C GLN A 174 -12.12 -8.46 11.40
N ALA A 175 -11.12 -9.28 11.12
CA ALA A 175 -9.97 -9.47 12.00
C ALA A 175 -9.08 -8.22 12.16
N LEU A 176 -9.34 -7.16 11.40
CA LEU A 176 -8.67 -5.86 11.49
C LEU A 176 -9.52 -4.79 12.21
N LEU A 177 -10.79 -5.10 12.49
CA LEU A 177 -11.75 -4.19 13.13
C LEU A 177 -11.99 -4.54 14.61
N ASP A 178 -11.57 -5.73 15.03
CA ASP A 178 -11.62 -6.24 16.41
C ASP A 178 -10.38 -5.78 17.20
#